data_AF-A0A1M5TTY0-F1
#
_entry.id   AF-A0A1M5TTY0-F1
#
_cell.length_a   1.000
_cell.length_b   1.000
_cell.length_c   1.000
_cell.angle_alpha   90.00
_cell.angle_beta   90.00
_cell.angle_gamma   90.00
#
_symmetry.space_group_name_H-M   'P 1'
#
loop_
_entity.id
_entity.type
_entity.pdbx_description
1 polymer ?
#
loop_
_entity_poly.entity_id
_entity_poly.type
_entity_poly.pdbx_seq_one_letter_code
_entity_poly.pdbx_strand_id
1 'polypeptide(L)'
;MVAGKLRTKVQLAASLKVGGSNLQLDMEELGLDWRGIRAGLVKAGLGRQSERTHKQTTAMGRADLCTLDAVVNHCIKYQLSTQKQIGESIGVTSQTIQQDLKRYGISWTEVRAGLEPYGLRARKPKLSQLPEPLEQILSEGGGVAAIAALCRSKKITKLTALARALGVGYERMLRRFHQAGIDAQEVQDEVALQGGEMSFATYWRNCELSAVVNEVIALRSTSLKSFCDQMGFNQRHAWDYLDREGLGFDQDILRPAALQAPERMGLALAKLSDDPEVMQALKQVGWAAVEEHARPLFPGSNRNQRMGIEVGSERLARLRADFKQS
;
A
#
# COMPACT_ATOMS: atom_id res chain seq x y z
N MET A 1 20.27 32.83 -43.48
CA MET A 1 18.89 33.02 -42.96
C MET A 1 18.04 31.84 -43.39
N VAL A 2 17.69 30.92 -42.49
CA VAL A 2 16.77 29.82 -42.80
C VAL A 2 15.35 30.36 -42.63
N ALA A 3 14.72 30.77 -43.74
CA ALA A 3 13.41 31.42 -43.74
C ALA A 3 12.21 30.45 -43.52
N GLY A 4 12.39 29.39 -42.71
CA GLY A 4 11.33 28.41 -42.46
C GLY A 4 11.43 27.81 -41.05
N LYS A 5 10.35 27.92 -40.25
CA LYS A 5 10.24 27.26 -38.95
C LYS A 5 10.39 25.74 -39.10
N LEU A 6 11.31 25.15 -38.34
CA LEU A 6 11.65 23.73 -38.42
C LEU A 6 10.49 22.87 -37.88
N ARG A 7 10.10 21.83 -38.65
CA ARG A 7 8.95 20.96 -38.36
C ARG A 7 9.35 19.49 -38.21
N THR A 8 10.42 19.05 -38.86
CA THR A 8 10.82 17.64 -38.93
C THR A 8 12.29 17.45 -38.60
N LYS A 9 12.67 16.23 -38.19
CA LYS A 9 14.07 15.83 -37.98
C LYS A 9 14.93 16.13 -39.22
N VAL A 10 14.37 15.87 -40.40
CA VAL A 10 15.02 16.13 -41.71
C VAL A 10 15.34 17.61 -41.91
N GLN A 11 14.42 18.50 -41.52
CA GLN A 11 14.66 19.95 -41.63
C GLN A 11 15.70 20.42 -40.63
N LEU A 12 15.72 19.87 -39.41
CA LEU A 12 16.77 20.15 -38.44
C LEU A 12 18.14 19.68 -38.94
N ALA A 13 18.22 18.45 -39.46
CA ALA A 13 19.44 17.90 -40.05
C ALA A 13 19.98 18.79 -41.18
N ALA A 14 19.09 19.21 -42.10
CA ALA A 14 19.43 20.13 -43.18
C ALA A 14 19.89 21.50 -42.66
N SER A 15 19.26 22.03 -41.60
CA SER A 15 19.65 23.32 -41.01
C SER A 15 20.99 23.28 -40.28
N LEU A 16 21.34 22.13 -39.70
CA LEU A 16 22.62 21.89 -39.04
C LEU A 16 23.71 21.41 -40.02
N LYS A 17 23.36 21.19 -41.30
CA LYS A 17 24.22 20.62 -42.33
C LYS A 17 24.80 19.25 -41.96
N VAL A 18 24.05 18.45 -41.22
CA VAL A 18 24.40 17.07 -40.89
C VAL A 18 23.53 16.09 -41.68
N GLY A 19 24.08 14.91 -41.98
CA GLY A 19 23.29 13.82 -42.58
C GLY A 19 22.18 13.38 -41.62
N GLY A 20 20.99 13.07 -42.15
CA GLY A 20 19.82 12.70 -41.33
C GLY A 20 20.06 11.49 -40.43
N SER A 21 20.90 10.54 -40.88
CA SER A 21 21.32 9.36 -40.13
C SER A 21 22.23 9.72 -38.94
N ASN A 22 23.13 10.70 -39.12
CA ASN A 22 24.08 11.12 -38.09
C ASN A 22 23.35 11.89 -36.98
N LEU A 23 22.38 12.73 -37.32
CA LEU A 23 21.57 13.43 -36.32
C LEU A 23 20.82 12.44 -35.40
N GLN A 24 20.36 11.30 -35.91
CA GLN A 24 19.67 10.30 -35.09
C GLN A 24 20.63 9.61 -34.12
N LEU A 25 21.84 9.27 -34.57
CA LEU A 25 22.88 8.69 -33.72
C LEU A 25 23.33 9.69 -32.63
N ASP A 26 23.59 10.95 -33.00
CA ASP A 26 23.99 12.00 -32.06
C ASP A 26 22.90 12.25 -31.01
N MET A 27 21.62 12.16 -31.41
CA MET A 27 20.49 12.26 -30.46
C MET A 27 20.43 11.08 -29.50
N GLU A 28 20.73 9.86 -29.95
CA GLU A 28 20.74 8.66 -29.11
C GLU A 28 21.92 8.67 -28.13
N GLU A 29 23.12 9.05 -28.58
CA GLU A 29 24.31 9.19 -27.72
C GLU A 29 24.11 10.26 -26.63
N LEU A 30 23.40 11.35 -26.95
CA LEU A 30 23.09 12.42 -25.99
C LEU A 30 21.82 12.16 -25.17
N GLY A 31 21.14 11.02 -25.35
CA GLY A 31 19.90 10.68 -24.64
C GLY A 31 18.73 11.62 -24.94
N LEU A 32 18.73 12.28 -26.10
CA LEU A 32 17.75 13.29 -26.48
C LEU A 32 16.61 12.68 -27.31
N ASP A 33 15.39 12.74 -26.79
CA ASP A 33 14.18 12.46 -27.57
C ASP A 33 13.83 13.68 -28.45
N TRP A 34 13.41 13.39 -29.68
CA TRP A 34 12.83 14.36 -30.61
C TRP A 34 11.71 15.19 -30.01
N ARG A 35 10.89 14.62 -29.12
CA ARG A 35 9.83 15.38 -28.43
C ARG A 35 10.42 16.49 -27.55
N GLY A 36 11.51 16.19 -26.83
CA GLY A 36 12.23 17.17 -26.00
C GLY A 36 12.88 18.26 -26.86
N ILE A 37 13.57 17.88 -27.93
CA ILE A 37 14.18 18.83 -28.89
C ILE A 37 13.12 19.74 -29.49
N ARG A 38 11.98 19.18 -29.92
CA ARG A 38 10.88 19.95 -30.50
C ARG A 38 10.29 20.94 -29.49
N ALA A 39 10.14 20.55 -28.22
CA ALA A 39 9.69 21.44 -27.16
C ALA A 39 10.66 22.61 -26.96
N GLY A 40 11.97 22.33 -26.94
CA GLY A 40 13.02 23.35 -26.88
C GLY A 40 12.99 24.31 -28.07
N LEU A 41 12.84 23.80 -29.30
CA LEU A 41 12.74 24.62 -30.51
C LEU A 41 11.50 25.53 -30.51
N VAL A 42 10.36 25.05 -30.00
CA VAL A 42 9.15 25.88 -29.85
C VAL A 42 9.37 26.98 -28.81
N LYS A 43 10.00 26.67 -27.67
CA LYS A 43 10.36 27.66 -26.65
C LYS A 43 11.31 28.74 -27.18
N ALA A 44 12.22 28.37 -28.08
CA ALA A 44 13.16 29.28 -28.74
C ALA A 44 12.57 30.03 -29.95
N GLY A 45 11.27 29.84 -30.28
CA GLY A 45 10.61 30.50 -31.42
C GLY A 45 10.99 29.94 -32.81
N LEU A 46 11.85 28.93 -32.86
CA LEU A 46 12.37 28.29 -34.07
C LEU A 46 11.47 27.14 -34.57
N GLY A 47 10.65 26.57 -33.67
CA GLY A 47 9.67 25.54 -33.96
C GLY A 47 8.27 26.09 -34.22
N ARG A 48 7.45 25.34 -34.97
CA ARG A 48 6.01 25.64 -35.12
C ARG A 48 5.20 24.72 -34.21
N GLN A 49 4.46 25.29 -33.27
CA GLN A 49 3.44 24.57 -32.53
C GLN A 49 2.34 24.14 -33.52
N SER A 50 1.96 22.87 -33.50
CA SER A 50 0.95 22.33 -34.42
C SER A 50 -0.45 22.78 -33.99
N GLU A 51 -0.76 24.06 -34.13
CA GLU A 51 -2.03 24.62 -33.68
C GLU A 51 -3.21 24.29 -34.60
N ARG A 52 -2.96 23.91 -35.86
CA ARG A 52 -4.02 23.82 -36.89
C ARG A 52 -4.82 22.51 -36.95
N THR A 53 -4.35 21.40 -36.39
CA THR A 53 -5.03 20.09 -36.54
C THR A 53 -5.81 19.63 -35.32
N HIS A 54 -5.54 20.15 -34.13
CA HIS A 54 -6.22 19.71 -32.90
C HIS A 54 -7.43 20.57 -32.51
N LYS A 55 -7.41 21.88 -32.81
CA LYS A 55 -8.52 22.79 -32.46
C LYS A 55 -9.84 22.44 -33.16
N GLN A 56 -9.83 21.78 -34.32
CA GLN A 56 -11.07 21.47 -35.07
C GLN A 56 -11.55 20.02 -34.94
N THR A 57 -10.76 19.11 -34.37
CA THR A 57 -11.09 17.66 -34.35
C THR A 57 -11.67 17.18 -33.03
N THR A 58 -11.37 17.85 -31.93
CA THR A 58 -11.86 17.48 -30.59
C THR A 58 -13.23 18.08 -30.31
N ALA A 59 -13.93 17.56 -29.31
CA ALA A 59 -15.22 18.11 -28.90
C ALA A 59 -15.04 19.46 -28.22
N MET A 60 -14.04 19.57 -27.33
CA MET A 60 -13.67 20.83 -26.70
C MET A 60 -13.18 21.87 -27.70
N GLY A 61 -12.45 21.44 -28.75
CA GLY A 61 -11.99 22.33 -29.81
C GLY A 61 -13.11 22.96 -30.61
N ARG A 62 -14.13 22.15 -30.98
CA ARG A 62 -15.34 22.65 -31.67
C ARG A 62 -16.20 23.59 -30.80
N ALA A 63 -16.08 23.49 -29.48
CA ALA A 63 -16.76 24.36 -28.52
C ALA A 63 -15.89 25.54 -28.06
N ASP A 64 -14.73 25.77 -28.69
CA ASP A 64 -13.74 26.80 -28.31
C ASP A 64 -13.22 26.70 -26.86
N LEU A 65 -13.29 25.51 -26.27
CA LEU A 65 -12.83 25.19 -24.90
C LEU A 65 -11.37 24.70 -24.89
N CYS A 66 -10.48 25.36 -25.61
CA CYS A 66 -9.09 24.92 -25.77
C CYS A 66 -8.12 25.40 -24.67
N THR A 67 -8.56 26.31 -23.79
CA THR A 67 -7.73 26.92 -22.75
C THR A 67 -8.37 26.78 -21.38
N LEU A 68 -7.57 26.84 -20.32
CA LEU A 68 -8.06 26.80 -18.93
C LEU A 68 -9.15 27.86 -18.70
N ASP A 69 -8.89 29.10 -19.10
CA ASP A 69 -9.84 30.22 -18.93
C ASP A 69 -11.14 30.00 -19.71
N ALA A 70 -11.07 29.48 -20.94
CA ALA A 70 -12.27 29.19 -21.72
C ALA A 70 -13.13 28.10 -21.06
N VAL A 71 -12.48 27.05 -20.52
CA VAL A 71 -13.16 25.98 -19.79
C VAL A 71 -13.80 26.52 -18.51
N VAL A 72 -13.07 27.31 -17.71
CA VAL A 72 -13.58 27.89 -16.46
C VAL A 72 -14.74 28.85 -16.75
N ASN A 73 -14.61 29.75 -17.73
CA ASN A 73 -15.67 30.68 -18.12
C ASN A 73 -16.92 29.96 -18.64
N HIS A 74 -16.75 28.87 -19.40
CA HIS A 74 -17.86 28.02 -19.83
C HIS A 74 -18.57 27.38 -18.64
N CYS A 75 -17.81 26.82 -17.70
CA CYS A 75 -18.36 26.27 -16.47
C CYS A 75 -19.10 27.32 -15.64
N ILE A 76 -18.60 28.56 -15.54
CA ILE A 76 -19.27 29.66 -14.83
C ILE A 76 -20.58 30.03 -15.54
N LYS A 77 -20.51 30.24 -16.86
CA LYS A 77 -21.64 30.64 -17.69
C LYS A 77 -22.80 29.65 -17.62
N TYR A 78 -22.49 28.36 -17.61
CA TYR A 78 -23.49 27.29 -17.62
C TYR A 78 -23.68 26.62 -16.25
N GLN A 79 -23.09 27.16 -15.18
CA GLN A 79 -23.18 26.62 -13.81
C GLN A 79 -22.77 25.14 -13.70
N LEU A 80 -21.71 24.76 -14.41
CA LEU A 80 -21.20 23.39 -14.50
C LEU A 80 -20.07 23.18 -13.49
N SER A 81 -20.09 22.05 -12.79
CA SER A 81 -19.16 21.76 -11.69
C SER A 81 -18.38 20.45 -11.88
N THR A 82 -18.73 19.66 -12.89
CA THR A 82 -18.14 18.34 -13.18
C THR A 82 -17.79 18.18 -14.66
N GLN A 83 -16.81 17.32 -14.97
CA GLN A 83 -16.48 16.96 -16.37
C GLN A 83 -17.67 16.34 -17.10
N LYS A 84 -18.53 15.62 -16.38
CA LYS A 84 -19.75 15.04 -16.93
C LYS A 84 -20.70 16.12 -17.43
N GLN A 85 -20.94 17.14 -16.62
CA GLN A 85 -21.79 18.28 -17.00
C GLN A 85 -21.22 19.07 -18.17
N ILE A 86 -19.89 19.23 -18.25
CA ILE A 86 -19.24 19.80 -19.45
C ILE A 86 -19.51 18.94 -20.67
N GLY A 87 -19.32 17.62 -20.56
CA GLY A 87 -19.60 16.67 -21.62
C GLY A 87 -21.05 16.76 -22.09
N GLU A 88 -22.01 16.73 -21.18
CA GLU A 88 -23.44 16.89 -21.46
C GLU A 88 -23.73 18.22 -22.18
N SER A 89 -23.09 19.33 -21.75
CA SER A 89 -23.28 20.66 -22.37
C SER A 89 -22.80 20.76 -23.83
N ILE A 90 -21.83 19.92 -24.24
CA ILE A 90 -21.28 19.92 -25.60
C ILE A 90 -21.54 18.60 -26.36
N GLY A 91 -22.40 17.73 -25.82
CA GLY A 91 -22.84 16.49 -26.48
C GLY A 91 -21.83 15.34 -26.50
N VAL A 92 -20.96 15.21 -25.48
CA VAL A 92 -19.96 14.13 -25.37
C VAL A 92 -19.85 13.51 -23.97
N THR A 93 -19.14 12.40 -23.86
CA THR A 93 -18.92 11.71 -22.58
C THR A 93 -17.88 12.43 -21.71
N SER A 94 -17.93 12.21 -20.39
CA SER A 94 -16.89 12.69 -19.47
C SER A 94 -15.50 12.14 -19.81
N GLN A 95 -15.42 10.92 -20.34
CA GLN A 95 -14.16 10.30 -20.77
C GLN A 95 -13.55 11.06 -21.96
N THR A 96 -14.39 11.51 -22.91
CA THR A 96 -13.96 12.37 -24.02
C THR A 96 -13.42 13.70 -23.50
N ILE A 97 -14.10 14.33 -22.55
CA ILE A 97 -13.62 15.58 -21.90
C ILE A 97 -12.27 15.35 -21.22
N GLN A 98 -12.11 14.27 -20.47
CA GLN A 98 -10.84 13.96 -19.80
C GLN A 98 -9.69 13.79 -20.80
N GLN A 99 -9.94 13.12 -21.94
CA GLN A 99 -8.95 12.97 -23.00
C GLN A 99 -8.60 14.31 -23.65
N ASP A 100 -9.60 15.14 -23.93
CA ASP A 100 -9.41 16.46 -24.54
C ASP A 100 -8.66 17.41 -23.59
N LEU A 101 -9.03 17.48 -22.31
CA LEU A 101 -8.29 18.24 -21.28
C LEU A 101 -6.81 17.85 -21.23
N LYS A 102 -6.51 16.54 -21.23
CA LYS A 102 -5.14 16.04 -21.24
C LYS A 102 -4.40 16.44 -22.52
N ARG A 103 -5.06 16.43 -23.68
CA ARG A 103 -4.49 16.87 -24.97
C ARG A 103 -4.15 18.36 -24.98
N TYR A 104 -4.94 19.19 -24.31
CA TYR A 104 -4.68 20.63 -24.18
C TYR A 104 -3.77 20.99 -22.99
N GLY A 105 -3.30 20.01 -22.22
CA GLY A 105 -2.45 20.26 -21.05
C GLY A 105 -3.19 20.93 -19.89
N ILE A 106 -4.51 20.80 -19.82
CA ILE A 106 -5.34 21.40 -18.77
C ILE A 106 -5.58 20.35 -17.69
N SER A 107 -5.22 20.67 -16.43
CA SER A 107 -5.55 19.82 -15.29
C SER A 107 -6.96 20.11 -14.79
N TRP A 108 -7.71 19.06 -14.47
CA TRP A 108 -9.02 19.22 -13.83
C TRP A 108 -8.92 19.85 -12.43
N THR A 109 -7.77 19.71 -11.77
CA THR A 109 -7.51 20.37 -10.49
C THR A 109 -7.42 21.89 -10.67
N GLU A 110 -6.82 22.37 -11.76
CA GLU A 110 -6.73 23.80 -12.09
C GLU A 110 -8.10 24.38 -12.44
N VAL A 111 -8.91 23.64 -13.22
CA VAL A 111 -10.29 24.03 -13.51
C VAL A 111 -11.09 24.17 -12.21
N ARG A 112 -10.96 23.22 -11.27
CA ARG A 112 -11.63 23.29 -9.96
C ARG A 112 -11.19 24.49 -9.13
N ALA A 113 -9.90 24.83 -9.15
CA ALA A 113 -9.39 26.00 -8.45
C ALA A 113 -9.98 27.31 -9.03
N GLY A 114 -10.11 27.40 -10.36
CA GLY A 114 -10.75 28.54 -11.03
C GLY A 114 -12.25 28.69 -10.75
N LEU A 115 -12.95 27.60 -10.42
CA LEU A 115 -14.39 27.61 -10.11
C LEU A 115 -14.72 27.91 -8.65
N GLU A 116 -13.73 27.81 -7.76
CA GLU A 116 -13.90 28.00 -6.32
C GLU A 116 -14.41 29.41 -5.93
N PRO A 117 -13.88 30.51 -6.47
CA PRO A 117 -14.38 31.85 -6.17
C PRO A 117 -15.85 32.07 -6.54
N TYR A 118 -16.38 31.26 -7.46
CA TYR A 118 -17.75 31.36 -7.97
C TYR A 118 -18.71 30.38 -7.29
N GLY A 119 -18.28 29.69 -6.24
CA GLY A 119 -19.12 28.71 -5.53
C GLY A 119 -19.46 27.45 -6.34
N LEU A 120 -18.87 27.29 -7.53
CA LEU A 120 -19.10 26.18 -8.46
C LEU A 120 -18.19 24.99 -8.16
N ARG A 121 -18.20 24.55 -6.91
CA ARG A 121 -17.63 23.25 -6.55
C ARG A 121 -18.66 22.19 -6.85
N ALA A 122 -18.25 21.08 -7.47
CA ALA A 122 -19.06 19.87 -7.44
C ALA A 122 -19.30 19.58 -5.96
N ARG A 123 -20.55 19.76 -5.51
CA ARG A 123 -20.94 19.29 -4.19
C ARG A 123 -20.51 17.83 -4.17
N LYS A 124 -19.48 17.49 -3.39
CA LYS A 124 -19.20 16.10 -3.07
C LYS A 124 -20.57 15.56 -2.63
N PRO A 125 -21.08 14.48 -3.24
CA PRO A 125 -22.37 13.92 -2.80
C PRO A 125 -22.29 13.83 -1.29
N LYS A 126 -23.30 14.39 -0.60
CA LYS A 126 -23.29 14.57 0.86
C LYS A 126 -22.66 13.32 1.45
N LEU A 127 -21.54 13.49 2.14
CA LEU A 127 -20.85 12.45 2.92
C LEU A 127 -21.75 11.88 4.02
N SER A 128 -23.01 12.30 4.10
CA SER A 128 -23.75 12.40 5.34
C SER A 128 -24.21 11.07 5.87
N GLN A 129 -24.55 10.10 5.02
CA GLN A 129 -25.17 8.86 5.51
C GLN A 129 -24.75 7.66 4.67
N LEU A 130 -24.29 6.62 5.33
CA LEU A 130 -24.23 5.27 4.79
C LEU A 130 -25.66 4.71 4.69
N PRO A 131 -25.86 3.59 3.98
CA PRO A 131 -27.12 2.87 4.00
C PRO A 131 -27.60 2.63 5.43
N GLU A 132 -28.91 2.71 5.61
CA GLU A 132 -29.60 2.71 6.90
C GLU A 132 -29.09 1.67 7.90
N PRO A 133 -28.80 0.39 7.55
CA PRO A 133 -28.31 -0.58 8.52
C PRO A 133 -26.94 -0.22 9.11
N LEU A 134 -26.07 0.43 8.33
CA LEU A 134 -24.75 0.85 8.79
C LEU A 134 -24.85 2.17 9.56
N GLU A 135 -25.64 3.13 9.07
CA GLU A 135 -25.77 4.43 9.72
C GLU A 135 -26.51 4.34 11.05
N GLN A 136 -27.47 3.41 11.18
CA GLN A 136 -28.14 3.12 12.45
C GLN A 136 -27.14 2.60 13.49
N ILE A 137 -26.33 1.59 13.13
CA ILE A 137 -25.28 1.06 14.01
C ILE A 137 -24.34 2.18 14.46
N LEU A 138 -23.88 3.03 13.53
CA LEU A 138 -22.98 4.14 13.86
C LEU A 138 -23.64 5.22 14.72
N SER A 139 -24.93 5.50 14.50
CA SER A 139 -25.68 6.54 15.22
C SER A 139 -26.06 6.12 16.64
N GLU A 140 -26.30 4.82 16.84
CA GLU A 140 -26.56 4.21 18.16
C GLU A 140 -25.28 4.00 18.98
N GLY A 141 -24.11 4.38 18.46
CA GLY A 141 -22.82 4.13 19.10
C GLY A 141 -22.37 2.67 19.03
N GLY A 142 -22.95 1.90 18.11
CA GLY A 142 -22.55 0.52 17.85
C GLY A 142 -21.11 0.47 17.32
N GLY A 143 -20.24 -0.17 18.10
CA GLY A 143 -18.83 -0.34 17.76
C GLY A 143 -18.56 -1.53 16.84
N VAL A 144 -17.33 -2.03 16.93
CA VAL A 144 -16.77 -3.15 16.15
C VAL A 144 -17.72 -4.36 16.10
N ALA A 145 -18.24 -4.79 17.26
CA ALA A 145 -19.09 -5.96 17.39
C ALA A 145 -20.42 -5.86 16.62
N ALA A 146 -21.04 -4.68 16.59
CA ALA A 146 -22.31 -4.47 15.91
C ALA A 146 -22.15 -4.54 14.39
N ILE A 147 -21.06 -3.97 13.86
CA ILE A 147 -20.75 -4.07 12.42
C ILE A 147 -20.40 -5.51 12.04
N ALA A 148 -19.68 -6.24 12.89
CA ALA A 148 -19.40 -7.64 12.64
C ALA A 148 -20.67 -8.51 12.66
N ALA A 149 -21.60 -8.25 13.58
CA ALA A 149 -22.91 -8.91 13.60
C ALA A 149 -23.72 -8.67 12.31
N LEU A 150 -23.63 -7.46 11.74
CA LEU A 150 -24.22 -7.14 10.44
C LEU A 150 -23.55 -7.93 9.30
N CYS A 151 -22.23 -8.06 9.29
CA CYS A 151 -21.52 -8.91 8.34
C CYS A 151 -21.99 -10.37 8.45
N ARG A 152 -22.12 -10.89 9.67
CA ARG A 152 -22.57 -12.26 9.94
C ARG A 152 -24.00 -12.50 9.44
N SER A 153 -24.93 -11.60 9.74
CA SER A 153 -26.33 -11.73 9.28
C SER A 153 -26.45 -11.77 7.75
N LYS A 154 -25.51 -11.13 7.05
CA LYS A 154 -25.40 -11.13 5.58
C LYS A 154 -24.49 -12.23 5.03
N LYS A 155 -23.93 -13.11 5.87
CA LYS A 155 -22.94 -14.15 5.48
C LYS A 155 -21.71 -13.57 4.77
N ILE A 156 -21.22 -12.44 5.25
CA ILE A 156 -20.10 -11.70 4.68
C ILE A 156 -18.85 -11.91 5.52
N THR A 157 -17.77 -12.36 4.89
CA THR A 157 -16.47 -12.57 5.56
C THR A 157 -15.48 -11.43 5.35
N LYS A 158 -15.75 -10.49 4.43
CA LYS A 158 -14.86 -9.37 4.12
C LYS A 158 -15.60 -8.04 4.04
N LEU A 159 -15.01 -6.99 4.60
CA LEU A 159 -15.58 -5.63 4.54
C LEU A 159 -15.78 -5.11 3.11
N THR A 160 -14.93 -5.50 2.16
CA THR A 160 -15.13 -5.15 0.74
C THR A 160 -16.42 -5.73 0.16
N ALA A 161 -16.80 -6.93 0.59
CA ALA A 161 -18.07 -7.54 0.23
C ALA A 161 -19.25 -6.89 0.96
N LEU A 162 -19.07 -6.42 2.20
CA LEU A 162 -20.07 -5.59 2.89
C LEU A 162 -20.36 -4.31 2.11
N ALA A 163 -19.31 -3.57 1.72
CA ALA A 163 -19.45 -2.35 0.95
C ALA A 163 -20.22 -2.59 -0.37
N ARG A 164 -19.89 -3.67 -1.08
CA ARG A 164 -20.59 -4.08 -2.30
C ARG A 164 -22.06 -4.45 -2.04
N ALA A 165 -22.33 -5.25 -1.01
CA ALA A 165 -23.68 -5.67 -0.64
C ALA A 165 -24.57 -4.49 -0.24
N LEU A 166 -23.97 -3.44 0.31
CA LEU A 166 -24.64 -2.21 0.70
C LEU A 166 -24.64 -1.13 -0.41
N GLY A 167 -24.07 -1.41 -1.59
CA GLY A 167 -24.03 -0.46 -2.69
C GLY A 167 -23.21 0.80 -2.41
N VAL A 168 -22.25 0.73 -1.49
CA VAL A 168 -21.36 1.86 -1.14
C VAL A 168 -19.92 1.62 -1.58
N GLY A 169 -19.23 2.71 -1.91
CA GLY A 169 -17.79 2.65 -2.15
C GLY A 169 -17.04 2.25 -0.89
N TYR A 170 -16.11 1.29 -1.01
CA TYR A 170 -15.30 0.79 0.10
C TYR A 170 -14.57 1.93 0.85
N GLU A 171 -13.90 2.80 0.11
CA GLU A 171 -13.22 4.01 0.64
C GLU A 171 -14.14 5.00 1.37
N ARG A 172 -15.43 4.99 1.04
CA ARG A 172 -16.43 5.83 1.71
C ARG A 172 -16.81 5.20 3.05
N MET A 173 -17.01 3.88 3.06
CA MET A 173 -17.32 3.12 4.27
C MET A 173 -16.18 3.22 5.29
N LEU A 174 -14.94 2.99 4.87
CA LEU A 174 -13.76 3.09 5.74
C LEU A 174 -13.60 4.47 6.38
N ARG A 175 -13.81 5.54 5.59
CA ARG A 175 -13.76 6.91 6.13
C ARG A 175 -14.83 7.18 7.18
N ARG A 176 -16.02 6.61 7.05
CA ARG A 176 -17.08 6.76 8.07
C ARG A 176 -16.77 5.92 9.32
N PHE A 177 -16.21 4.72 9.18
CA PHE A 177 -15.72 3.94 10.33
C PHE A 177 -14.66 4.73 11.10
N HIS A 178 -13.66 5.28 10.41
CA HIS A 178 -12.63 6.09 11.03
C HIS A 178 -13.20 7.34 11.75
N GLN A 179 -14.17 8.04 11.14
CA GLN A 179 -14.86 9.18 11.78
C GLN A 179 -15.66 8.78 13.03
N ALA A 180 -16.13 7.54 13.09
CA ALA A 180 -16.79 6.98 14.26
C ALA A 180 -15.81 6.35 15.26
N GLY A 181 -14.49 6.44 15.02
CA GLY A 181 -13.47 5.83 15.88
C GLY A 181 -13.39 4.30 15.77
N ILE A 182 -13.90 3.73 14.68
CA ILE A 182 -13.91 2.28 14.46
C ILE A 182 -12.78 1.90 13.50
N ASP A 183 -11.89 1.02 13.96
CA ASP A 183 -10.85 0.44 13.12
C ASP A 183 -11.46 -0.69 12.25
N ALA A 184 -11.29 -0.55 10.93
CA ALA A 184 -11.78 -1.54 9.97
C ALA A 184 -11.10 -2.90 10.14
N GLN A 185 -9.84 -2.94 10.57
CA GLN A 185 -9.13 -4.16 10.85
C GLN A 185 -9.73 -4.86 12.08
N GLU A 186 -10.09 -4.11 13.14
CA GLU A 186 -10.77 -4.70 14.30
C GLU A 186 -12.12 -5.30 13.94
N VAL A 187 -12.89 -4.64 13.05
CA VAL A 187 -14.14 -5.21 12.52
C VAL A 187 -13.86 -6.49 11.72
N GLN A 188 -12.82 -6.50 10.91
CA GLN A 188 -12.45 -7.66 10.12
C GLN A 188 -12.01 -8.84 11.00
N ASP A 189 -11.29 -8.56 12.09
CA ASP A 189 -10.88 -9.53 13.11
C ASP A 189 -12.10 -10.09 13.86
N GLU A 190 -13.06 -9.24 14.23
CA GLU A 190 -14.31 -9.64 14.89
C GLU A 190 -15.25 -10.44 13.97
N VAL A 191 -15.28 -10.13 12.66
CA VAL A 191 -16.02 -10.94 11.68
C VAL A 191 -15.43 -12.35 11.58
N ALA A 192 -14.10 -12.48 11.61
CA ALA A 192 -13.43 -13.78 11.62
C ALA A 192 -13.79 -14.57 12.90
N LEU A 193 -13.74 -13.92 14.06
CA LEU A 193 -14.15 -14.49 15.35
C LEU A 193 -15.57 -15.09 15.28
N GLN A 194 -16.54 -14.30 14.84
CA GLN A 194 -17.94 -14.74 14.78
C GLN A 194 -18.21 -15.81 13.71
N GLY A 195 -17.33 -15.89 12.70
CA GLY A 195 -17.34 -16.92 11.67
C GLY A 195 -16.74 -18.26 12.10
N GLY A 196 -16.15 -18.33 13.29
CA GLY A 196 -15.42 -19.51 13.76
C GLY A 196 -14.04 -19.67 13.11
N GLU A 197 -13.54 -18.66 12.40
CA GLU A 197 -12.17 -18.63 11.91
C GLU A 197 -11.27 -18.18 13.07
N MET A 198 -10.41 -19.07 13.54
CA MET A 198 -9.42 -18.73 14.56
C MET A 198 -8.32 -17.88 13.93
N SER A 199 -8.50 -16.56 13.97
CA SER A 199 -7.47 -15.59 13.58
C SER A 199 -6.45 -15.42 14.70
N PHE A 200 -5.26 -14.90 14.38
CA PHE A 200 -4.25 -14.56 15.39
C PHE A 200 -4.80 -13.58 16.43
N ALA A 201 -5.53 -12.55 16.00
CA ALA A 201 -6.15 -11.56 16.89
C ALA A 201 -7.16 -12.20 17.86
N THR A 202 -8.00 -13.10 17.33
CA THR A 202 -8.95 -13.88 18.13
C THR A 202 -8.26 -14.75 19.17
N TYR A 203 -7.24 -15.49 18.74
CA TYR A 203 -6.44 -16.32 19.64
C TYR A 203 -5.80 -15.45 20.73
N TRP A 204 -5.17 -14.34 20.35
CA TRP A 204 -4.48 -13.44 21.28
C TRP A 204 -5.41 -12.82 22.33
N ARG A 205 -6.62 -12.37 21.93
CA ARG A 205 -7.58 -11.76 22.86
C ARG A 205 -8.14 -12.73 23.89
N ASN A 206 -8.19 -14.03 23.58
CA ASN A 206 -8.77 -15.05 24.42
C ASN A 206 -7.73 -15.88 25.20
N CYS A 207 -6.45 -15.68 24.93
CA CYS A 207 -5.35 -16.37 25.58
C CYS A 207 -4.58 -15.41 26.47
N GLU A 208 -4.39 -15.78 27.73
CA GLU A 208 -3.47 -15.06 28.60
C GLU A 208 -2.04 -15.18 28.08
N LEU A 209 -1.21 -14.15 28.28
CA LEU A 209 0.19 -14.14 27.83
C LEU A 209 0.97 -15.36 28.34
N SER A 210 0.70 -15.79 29.58
CA SER A 210 1.29 -17.00 30.20
C SER A 210 0.94 -18.27 29.42
N ALA A 211 -0.29 -18.38 28.89
CA ALA A 211 -0.72 -19.50 28.06
C ALA A 211 0.00 -19.49 26.71
N VAL A 212 0.14 -18.31 26.08
CA VAL A 212 0.90 -18.15 24.84
C VAL A 212 2.36 -18.56 25.03
N VAL A 213 2.99 -18.15 26.13
CA VAL A 213 4.36 -18.55 26.49
C VAL A 213 4.48 -20.07 26.60
N ASN A 214 3.55 -20.73 27.29
CA ASN A 214 3.53 -22.18 27.42
C ASN A 214 3.33 -22.88 26.06
N GLU A 215 2.52 -22.32 25.17
CA GLU A 215 2.36 -22.85 23.81
C GLU A 215 3.61 -22.66 22.96
N VAL A 216 4.31 -21.54 23.07
CA VAL A 216 5.63 -21.34 22.43
C VAL A 216 6.63 -22.39 22.89
N ILE A 217 6.65 -22.74 24.17
CA ILE A 217 7.48 -23.83 24.72
C ILE A 217 7.04 -25.21 24.19
N ALA A 218 5.73 -25.45 24.12
CA ALA A 218 5.17 -26.71 23.62
C ALA A 218 5.55 -26.94 22.16
N LEU A 219 5.36 -25.92 21.33
CA LEU A 219 5.64 -25.90 19.90
C LEU A 219 7.13 -25.70 19.57
N ARG A 220 7.97 -25.43 20.57
CA ARG A 220 9.39 -25.15 20.38
C ARG A 220 9.63 -24.05 19.33
N SER A 221 8.81 -22.99 19.38
CA SER A 221 8.86 -21.93 18.37
C SER A 221 10.08 -21.02 18.59
N THR A 222 10.76 -20.63 17.52
CA THR A 222 11.98 -19.80 17.59
C THR A 222 11.76 -18.36 17.13
N SER A 223 10.57 -18.08 16.60
CA SER A 223 10.17 -16.78 16.06
C SER A 223 8.65 -16.70 15.90
N LEU A 224 8.14 -15.49 15.73
CA LEU A 224 6.72 -15.27 15.39
C LEU A 224 6.32 -16.07 14.14
N LYS A 225 7.20 -16.12 13.14
CA LYS A 225 6.98 -16.91 11.93
C LYS A 225 6.78 -18.39 12.26
N SER A 226 7.71 -18.99 12.99
CA SER A 226 7.62 -20.40 13.37
C SER A 226 6.36 -20.70 14.19
N PHE A 227 5.98 -19.79 15.08
CA PHE A 227 4.74 -19.91 15.86
C PHE A 227 3.50 -19.86 14.95
N CYS A 228 3.41 -18.85 14.07
CA CYS A 228 2.30 -18.71 13.13
C CYS A 228 2.20 -19.89 12.17
N ASP A 229 3.32 -20.38 11.63
CA ASP A 229 3.35 -21.51 10.70
C ASP A 229 2.79 -22.79 11.37
N GLN A 230 3.12 -23.02 12.65
CA GLN A 230 2.65 -24.19 13.40
C GLN A 230 1.18 -24.07 13.84
N MET A 231 0.73 -22.86 14.17
CA MET A 231 -0.65 -22.59 14.57
C MET A 231 -1.61 -22.39 13.38
N GLY A 232 -1.08 -22.31 12.15
CA GLY A 232 -1.88 -22.04 10.95
C GLY A 232 -2.31 -20.57 10.82
N PHE A 233 -1.58 -19.64 11.43
CA PHE A 233 -1.86 -18.21 11.36
C PHE A 233 -1.11 -17.51 10.24
N ASN A 234 -1.69 -16.41 9.75
CA ASN A 234 -0.99 -15.53 8.80
C ASN A 234 0.04 -14.67 9.55
N GLN A 235 1.32 -14.87 9.24
CA GLN A 235 2.44 -14.16 9.86
C GLN A 235 2.31 -12.62 9.77
N ARG A 236 1.87 -12.09 8.62
CA ARG A 236 1.75 -10.64 8.43
C ARG A 236 0.69 -10.05 9.35
N HIS A 237 -0.46 -10.70 9.45
CA HIS A 237 -1.54 -10.26 10.33
C HIS A 237 -1.12 -10.33 11.81
N ALA A 238 -0.36 -11.35 12.19
CA ALA A 238 0.16 -11.46 13.54
C ALA A 238 1.15 -10.33 13.88
N TRP A 239 2.02 -9.98 12.93
CA TRP A 239 2.96 -8.87 13.09
C TRP A 239 2.22 -7.53 13.24
N ASP A 240 1.28 -7.24 12.34
CA ASP A 240 0.46 -6.02 12.38
C ASP A 240 -0.40 -5.95 13.67
N TYR A 241 -0.82 -7.09 14.21
CA TYR A 241 -1.55 -7.14 15.49
C TYR A 241 -0.64 -6.79 16.67
N LEU A 242 0.51 -7.47 16.80
CA LEU A 242 1.43 -7.24 17.92
C LEU A 242 1.99 -5.81 17.92
N ASP A 243 2.30 -5.25 16.75
CA ASP A 243 2.77 -3.86 16.62
C ASP A 243 1.73 -2.85 17.14
N ARG A 244 0.44 -3.07 16.85
CA ARG A 244 -0.66 -2.22 17.36
C ARG A 244 -0.82 -2.33 18.87
N GLU A 245 -0.64 -3.52 19.44
CA GLU A 245 -0.67 -3.73 20.89
C GLU A 245 0.61 -3.25 21.59
N GLY A 246 1.62 -2.80 20.83
CA GLY A 246 2.91 -2.38 21.38
C GLY A 246 3.73 -3.53 21.95
N LEU A 247 3.51 -4.76 21.46
CA LEU A 247 4.16 -5.98 21.93
C LEU A 247 5.23 -6.46 20.94
N GLY A 248 6.40 -6.77 21.45
CA GLY A 248 7.48 -7.41 20.71
C GLY A 248 7.50 -8.92 20.96
N PHE A 249 7.21 -9.74 19.94
CA PHE A 249 7.18 -11.20 20.10
C PHE A 249 8.46 -11.78 20.75
N ASP A 250 9.62 -11.30 20.32
CA ASP A 250 10.90 -11.81 20.81
C ASP A 250 11.15 -11.43 22.30
N GLN A 251 10.70 -10.25 22.73
CA GLN A 251 10.92 -9.74 24.10
C GLN A 251 9.83 -10.18 25.08
N ASP A 252 8.56 -10.08 24.69
CA ASP A 252 7.43 -10.28 25.57
C ASP A 252 6.97 -11.74 25.65
N ILE A 253 7.40 -12.58 24.70
CA ILE A 253 6.93 -13.98 24.60
C ILE A 253 8.11 -14.95 24.51
N LEU A 254 8.97 -14.78 23.49
CA LEU A 254 10.04 -15.75 23.23
C LEU A 254 11.10 -15.75 24.34
N ARG A 255 11.49 -14.58 24.85
CA ARG A 255 12.42 -14.45 25.97
C ARG A 255 11.86 -15.12 27.25
N PRO A 256 10.66 -14.79 27.76
CA PRO A 256 10.05 -15.51 28.88
C PRO A 256 9.97 -17.02 28.65
N ALA A 257 9.54 -17.46 27.46
CA ALA A 257 9.48 -18.88 27.12
C ALA A 257 10.84 -19.56 27.20
N ALA A 258 11.88 -18.90 26.68
CA ALA A 258 13.24 -19.43 26.68
C ALA A 258 13.82 -19.53 28.10
N LEU A 259 13.52 -18.57 28.98
CA LEU A 259 13.96 -18.59 30.38
C LEU A 259 13.15 -19.58 31.24
N GLN A 260 11.88 -19.80 30.94
CA GLN A 260 11.04 -20.75 31.66
C GLN A 260 11.37 -22.22 31.33
N ALA A 261 11.83 -22.50 30.11
CA ALA A 261 12.16 -23.86 29.67
C ALA A 261 13.50 -23.91 28.87
N PRO A 262 14.64 -23.56 29.50
CA PRO A 262 15.89 -23.32 28.79
C PRO A 262 16.43 -24.54 28.05
N GLU A 263 16.26 -25.75 28.63
CA GLU A 263 16.67 -27.01 27.98
C GLU A 263 15.89 -27.30 26.70
N ARG A 264 14.60 -26.93 26.67
CA ARG A 264 13.72 -27.13 25.50
C ARG A 264 13.87 -26.04 24.45
N MET A 265 14.35 -24.86 24.88
CA MET A 265 14.37 -23.64 24.09
C MET A 265 15.79 -23.18 23.72
N GLY A 266 16.77 -24.09 23.68
CA GLY A 266 18.18 -23.78 23.42
C GLY A 266 18.45 -22.92 22.18
N LEU A 267 17.79 -23.20 21.04
CA LEU A 267 17.91 -22.36 19.84
C LEU A 267 17.34 -20.94 20.00
N ALA A 268 16.27 -20.76 20.79
CA ALA A 268 15.74 -19.45 21.11
C ALA A 268 16.67 -18.68 22.06
N LEU A 269 17.26 -19.35 23.05
CA LEU A 269 18.32 -18.77 23.89
C LEU A 269 19.51 -18.30 23.06
N ALA A 270 19.97 -19.11 22.10
CA ALA A 270 21.06 -18.74 21.20
C ALA A 270 20.70 -17.51 20.32
N LYS A 271 19.46 -17.42 19.84
CA LYS A 271 18.97 -16.26 19.09
C LYS A 271 18.92 -14.98 19.94
N LEU A 272 18.59 -15.10 21.21
CA LEU A 272 18.40 -13.98 22.14
C LEU A 272 19.63 -13.69 23.01
N SER A 273 20.80 -14.27 22.69
CA SER A 273 21.99 -14.27 23.54
C SER A 273 22.64 -12.90 23.79
N ASP A 274 22.16 -11.84 23.15
CA ASP A 274 22.61 -10.47 23.44
C ASP A 274 22.06 -9.99 24.79
N ASP A 275 21.01 -10.63 25.32
CA ASP A 275 20.50 -10.42 26.66
C ASP A 275 21.36 -11.19 27.70
N PRO A 276 21.89 -10.52 28.75
CA PRO A 276 22.74 -11.15 29.76
C PRO A 276 22.10 -12.31 30.51
N GLU A 277 20.82 -12.23 30.84
CA GLU A 277 20.08 -13.26 31.58
C GLU A 277 19.89 -14.50 30.69
N VAL A 278 19.53 -14.27 29.43
CA VAL A 278 19.42 -15.33 28.40
C VAL A 278 20.77 -16.01 28.18
N MET A 279 21.86 -15.23 28.08
CA MET A 279 23.19 -15.79 27.90
C MET A 279 23.63 -16.62 29.11
N GLN A 280 23.29 -16.18 30.34
CA GLN A 280 23.54 -16.97 31.54
C GLN A 280 22.78 -18.29 31.52
N ALA A 281 21.49 -18.27 31.18
CA ALA A 281 20.68 -19.49 31.05
C ALA A 281 21.25 -20.42 29.96
N LEU A 282 21.70 -19.87 28.83
CA LEU A 282 22.35 -20.64 27.76
C LEU A 282 23.65 -21.31 28.25
N LYS A 283 24.47 -20.61 29.03
CA LYS A 283 25.68 -21.19 29.64
C LYS A 283 25.37 -22.33 30.60
N GLN A 284 24.26 -22.26 31.34
CA GLN A 284 23.84 -23.31 32.28
C GLN A 284 23.41 -24.59 31.56
N VAL A 285 22.63 -24.48 30.48
CA VAL A 285 22.15 -25.66 29.72
C VAL A 285 23.15 -26.17 28.68
N GLY A 286 24.09 -25.32 28.26
CA GLY A 286 25.16 -25.67 27.34
C GLY A 286 24.74 -25.75 25.87
N TRP A 287 25.74 -25.91 24.99
CA TRP A 287 25.53 -25.98 23.54
C TRP A 287 24.71 -27.20 23.10
N ALA A 288 24.77 -28.29 23.87
CA ALA A 288 24.01 -29.52 23.57
C ALA A 288 22.49 -29.26 23.47
N ALA A 289 21.93 -28.41 24.35
CA ALA A 289 20.52 -28.03 24.31
C ALA A 289 20.15 -27.29 23.01
N VAL A 290 21.07 -26.47 22.47
CA VAL A 290 20.88 -25.78 21.19
C VAL A 290 20.77 -26.79 20.04
N GLU A 291 21.66 -27.78 20.03
CA GLU A 291 21.66 -28.82 19.00
C GLU A 291 20.47 -29.77 19.10
N GLU A 292 20.05 -30.09 20.32
CA GLU A 292 18.87 -30.91 20.59
C GLU A 292 17.59 -30.20 20.13
N HIS A 293 17.45 -28.91 20.43
CA HIS A 293 16.33 -28.10 19.96
C HIS A 293 16.34 -27.95 18.42
N ALA A 294 17.51 -27.73 17.80
CA ALA A 294 17.62 -27.57 16.35
C ALA A 294 17.36 -28.86 15.55
N ARG A 295 17.61 -30.04 16.15
CA ARG A 295 17.53 -31.35 15.46
C ARG A 295 16.16 -31.64 14.84
N PRO A 296 15.02 -31.53 15.55
CA PRO A 296 13.70 -31.75 14.96
C PRO A 296 13.26 -30.63 14.00
N LEU A 297 13.71 -29.39 14.21
CA LEU A 297 13.31 -28.24 13.38
C LEU A 297 14.00 -28.25 12.00
N PHE A 298 15.24 -28.74 11.94
CA PHE A 298 16.07 -28.74 10.73
C PHE A 298 16.60 -30.15 10.42
N PRO A 299 15.75 -31.05 9.87
CA PRO A 299 16.17 -32.38 9.48
C PRO A 299 17.16 -32.31 8.29
N GLY A 300 18.22 -33.12 8.34
CA GLY A 300 19.18 -33.27 7.25
C GLY A 300 20.53 -32.58 7.44
N SER A 301 21.32 -32.54 6.36
CA SER A 301 22.73 -32.14 6.33
C SER A 301 22.96 -30.62 6.34
N ASN A 302 21.93 -29.80 6.12
CA ASN A 302 22.01 -28.34 6.09
C ASN A 302 21.67 -27.66 7.44
N ARG A 303 21.64 -28.43 8.54
CA ARG A 303 21.28 -27.94 9.89
C ARG A 303 22.08 -26.70 10.31
N ASN A 304 23.40 -26.71 10.12
CA ASN A 304 24.26 -25.59 10.49
C ASN A 304 23.90 -24.30 9.75
N GLN A 305 23.58 -24.40 8.45
CA GLN A 305 23.16 -23.26 7.65
C GLN A 305 21.83 -22.70 8.15
N ARG A 306 20.85 -23.57 8.45
CA ARG A 306 19.54 -23.16 8.97
C ARG A 306 19.62 -22.54 10.36
N MET A 307 20.43 -23.11 11.25
CA MET A 307 20.74 -22.48 12.54
C MET A 307 21.37 -21.10 12.35
N GLY A 308 22.25 -20.92 11.37
CA GLY A 308 22.86 -19.63 11.05
C GLY A 308 21.85 -18.60 10.56
N ILE A 309 20.83 -19.02 9.80
CA ILE A 309 19.73 -18.14 9.39
C ILE A 309 18.87 -17.74 10.60
N GLU A 310 18.55 -18.68 11.49
CA GLU A 310 17.65 -18.42 12.63
C GLU A 310 18.31 -17.59 13.74
N VAL A 311 19.57 -17.88 14.06
CA VAL A 311 20.33 -17.23 15.15
C VAL A 311 21.08 -15.99 14.67
N GLY A 312 21.43 -15.93 13.38
CA GLY A 312 22.41 -15.02 12.80
C GLY A 312 23.79 -15.69 12.72
N SER A 313 24.35 -15.79 11.51
CA SER A 313 25.59 -16.55 11.24
C SER A 313 26.78 -16.11 12.10
N GLU A 314 26.96 -14.79 12.27
CA GLU A 314 28.03 -14.24 13.10
C GLU A 314 27.82 -14.58 14.58
N ARG A 315 26.60 -14.42 15.09
CA ARG A 315 26.25 -14.77 16.47
C ARG A 315 26.47 -16.25 16.72
N LEU A 316 26.01 -17.11 15.81
CA LEU A 316 26.20 -18.56 15.90
C LEU A 316 27.68 -18.94 15.95
N ALA A 317 28.52 -18.31 15.12
CA ALA A 317 29.96 -18.56 15.08
C ALA A 317 30.63 -18.17 16.41
N ARG A 318 30.29 -17.00 16.96
CA ARG A 318 30.79 -16.53 18.26
C ARG A 318 30.41 -17.49 19.39
N LEU A 319 29.12 -17.82 19.51
CA LEU A 319 28.64 -18.75 20.55
C LEU A 319 29.34 -20.10 20.45
N ARG A 320 29.53 -20.65 19.25
CA ARG A 320 30.27 -21.91 19.08
C ARG A 320 31.72 -21.83 19.52
N ALA A 321 32.38 -20.69 19.35
CA ALA A 321 33.75 -20.51 19.83
C ALA A 321 33.78 -20.49 21.36
N ASP A 322 32.87 -19.75 21.98
CA ASP A 322 32.77 -19.60 23.44
C ASP A 322 32.51 -20.96 24.13
N PHE A 323 31.61 -21.78 23.57
CA PHE A 323 31.28 -23.10 24.12
C PHE A 323 32.28 -24.22 23.75
N LYS A 324 33.23 -23.98 22.85
CA LYS A 324 34.35 -24.91 22.60
C LYS A 324 35.52 -24.71 23.57
N GLN A 325 35.57 -23.56 24.23
CA GLN A 325 36.63 -23.19 25.18
C GLN A 325 36.23 -23.46 26.65
N SER A 326 34.96 -23.78 26.89
CA SER A 326 34.38 -24.08 28.22
C SER A 326 34.27 -25.59 28.41
#